data_AF-A0A2S7XPE5-F1
#
_entry.id   AF-A0A2S7XPE5-F1
#
_cell.length_a   1.000
_cell.length_b   1.000
_cell.length_c   1.000
_cell.angle_alpha   90.00
_cell.angle_beta   90.00
_cell.angle_gamma   90.00
#
_symmetry.space_group_name_H-M   'P 1'
#
loop_
_entity.id
_entity.type
_entity.pdbx_description
1 polymer ?
#
loop_
_entity_poly.entity_id
_entity_poly.type
_entity_poly.pdbx_seq_one_letter_code
_entity_poly.pdbx_strand_id
1 'polypeptide(L)'
;MKAKILFFVFGTLLGSNAWSQQDSYFHLRDITRNGGSGYFNCAYKGKKASKPCKVIVKQELVTHPDVVNFKGKAEREQVLIIKWPDGDTSKYSWSDSGEMWNLTEKQAGGYHLSGDEITQDWSRGFVIEKEGSEYVRIW
;
A
#
# COMPACT_ATOMS: atom_id res chain seq x y z
N MET A 1 -27.38 -56.81 27.19
CA MET A 1 -26.15 -56.71 26.38
C MET A 1 -26.23 -55.48 25.49
N LYS A 2 -25.06 -54.87 25.23
CA LYS A 2 -24.72 -53.75 24.33
C LYS A 2 -24.59 -52.37 24.98
N ALA A 3 -23.51 -51.71 24.56
CA ALA A 3 -22.63 -50.86 25.35
C ALA A 3 -22.81 -49.36 25.07
N LYS A 4 -22.24 -48.57 25.99
CA LYS A 4 -21.92 -47.13 25.89
C LYS A 4 -21.29 -46.76 24.54
N ILE A 5 -21.52 -45.52 24.11
CA ILE A 5 -20.47 -44.56 23.72
C ILE A 5 -21.00 -43.14 23.98
N LEU A 6 -20.32 -42.41 24.87
CA LEU A 6 -20.38 -40.94 24.95
C LEU A 6 -19.51 -40.39 23.83
N PHE A 7 -20.02 -39.44 23.03
CA PHE A 7 -19.17 -38.55 22.25
C PHE A 7 -19.11 -37.18 22.92
N PHE A 8 -17.95 -36.91 23.53
CA PHE A 8 -17.48 -35.55 23.74
C PHE A 8 -17.07 -34.98 22.39
N VAL A 9 -17.74 -33.93 21.93
CA VAL A 9 -17.19 -33.07 20.88
C VAL A 9 -16.59 -31.85 21.56
N PHE A 10 -15.30 -31.96 21.86
CA PHE A 10 -14.44 -30.81 22.10
C PHE A 10 -14.18 -30.16 20.74
N GLY A 11 -15.02 -29.19 20.37
CA GLY A 11 -14.79 -28.31 19.24
C GLY A 11 -13.99 -27.10 19.67
N THR A 12 -12.67 -27.21 19.56
CA THR A 12 -11.68 -26.14 19.78
C THR A 12 -11.98 -24.89 18.94
N LEU A 13 -11.85 -23.75 19.61
CA LEU A 13 -11.66 -22.40 19.05
C LEU A 13 -10.60 -22.43 17.93
N LEU A 14 -11.05 -22.32 16.69
CA LEU A 14 -10.25 -21.69 15.64
C LEU A 14 -11.04 -20.49 15.18
N GLY A 15 -10.83 -19.37 15.92
CA GLY A 15 -11.17 -18.04 15.45
C GLY A 15 -10.50 -17.85 14.10
N SER A 16 -11.28 -18.04 13.04
CA SER A 16 -10.88 -17.71 11.69
C SER A 16 -10.77 -16.20 11.69
N ASN A 17 -9.55 -15.67 11.79
CA ASN A 17 -9.27 -14.29 11.40
C ASN A 17 -9.40 -14.22 9.88
N ALA A 18 -10.64 -14.33 9.40
CA ALA A 18 -11.03 -13.91 8.08
C ALA A 18 -10.98 -12.38 8.12
N TRP A 19 -9.78 -11.83 7.95
CA TRP A 19 -9.64 -10.46 7.50
C TRP A 19 -10.35 -10.42 6.15
N SER A 20 -11.53 -9.80 6.13
CA SER A 20 -12.33 -9.63 4.92
C SER A 20 -11.47 -8.94 3.87
N GLN A 21 -11.01 -9.71 2.89
CA GLN A 21 -10.24 -9.21 1.76
C GLN A 21 -11.06 -8.23 0.89
N GLN A 22 -12.35 -8.05 1.21
CA GLN A 22 -13.32 -7.32 0.40
C GLN A 22 -13.45 -5.84 0.76
N ASP A 23 -12.88 -5.38 1.88
CA ASP A 23 -12.97 -3.96 2.31
C ASP A 23 -11.70 -3.15 2.03
N SER A 24 -10.52 -3.77 2.11
CA SER A 24 -9.25 -3.04 2.08
C SER A 24 -8.93 -2.44 0.70
N TYR A 25 -9.27 -3.12 -0.39
CA TYR A 25 -9.07 -2.59 -1.75
C TYR A 25 -9.94 -1.37 -2.04
N PHE A 26 -11.20 -1.40 -1.61
CA PHE A 26 -12.13 -0.29 -1.80
C PHE A 26 -11.65 0.95 -1.04
N HIS A 27 -11.27 0.78 0.23
CA HIS A 27 -10.74 1.86 1.04
C HIS A 27 -9.42 2.45 0.52
N LEU A 28 -8.53 1.61 -0.02
CA LEU A 28 -7.26 2.07 -0.57
C LEU A 28 -7.47 2.94 -1.82
N ARG A 29 -8.38 2.53 -2.71
CA ARG A 29 -8.78 3.32 -3.88
C ARG A 29 -9.40 4.66 -3.50
N ASP A 30 -10.25 4.67 -2.47
CA ASP A 30 -10.87 5.92 -2.01
C ASP A 30 -9.83 6.88 -1.43
N ILE A 31 -8.87 6.37 -0.64
CA ILE A 31 -7.80 7.19 -0.06
C ILE A 31 -6.85 7.71 -1.15
N THR A 32 -6.52 6.92 -2.17
CA THR A 32 -5.64 7.38 -3.25
C THR A 32 -6.30 8.43 -4.14
N ARG A 33 -7.63 8.37 -4.33
CA ARG A 33 -8.39 9.35 -5.12
C ARG A 33 -8.72 10.62 -4.36
N ASN A 34 -9.26 10.48 -3.16
CA ASN A 34 -9.84 11.59 -2.39
C ASN A 34 -8.87 12.12 -1.32
N GLY A 35 -7.72 11.48 -1.14
CA GLY A 35 -6.86 11.69 0.02
C GLY A 35 -7.43 11.02 1.28
N GLY A 36 -6.63 11.01 2.35
CA GLY A 36 -7.05 10.47 3.65
C GLY A 36 -5.98 9.60 4.28
N SER A 37 -6.39 8.75 5.23
CA SER A 37 -5.49 7.80 5.86
C SER A 37 -6.19 6.53 6.32
N GLY A 38 -5.47 5.41 6.33
CA GLY A 38 -5.96 4.11 6.77
C GLY A 38 -4.84 3.18 7.18
N TYR A 39 -5.20 1.99 7.65
CA TYR A 39 -4.24 0.92 7.99
C TYR A 39 -4.43 -0.24 7.04
N PHE A 40 -3.34 -0.69 6.43
CA PHE A 40 -3.36 -1.69 5.36
C PHE A 40 -2.24 -2.70 5.55
N ASN A 41 -2.45 -3.92 5.07
CA ASN A 41 -1.34 -4.84 4.92
C ASN A 41 -0.35 -4.24 3.93
N CYS A 42 0.93 -4.52 4.17
CA CYS A 42 1.99 -3.91 3.38
C CYS A 42 3.17 -4.87 3.24
N ALA A 43 3.89 -4.71 2.14
CA ALA A 43 5.16 -5.38 1.88
C ALA A 43 6.16 -4.38 1.29
N TYR A 44 7.44 -4.56 1.63
CA TYR A 44 8.56 -3.78 1.11
C TYR A 44 9.66 -4.70 0.59
N LYS A 45 10.09 -4.50 -0.66
CA LYS A 45 11.09 -5.32 -1.34
C LYS A 45 10.79 -6.83 -1.21
N GLY A 46 9.54 -7.20 -1.44
CA GLY A 46 9.04 -8.58 -1.35
C GLY A 46 8.84 -9.12 0.08
N LYS A 47 9.13 -8.36 1.13
CA LYS A 47 8.96 -8.79 2.53
C LYS A 47 7.67 -8.22 3.12
N LYS A 48 6.75 -9.10 3.51
CA LYS A 48 5.51 -8.71 4.20
C LYS A 48 5.82 -8.18 5.60
N ALA A 49 5.21 -7.05 5.95
CA ALA A 49 5.34 -6.46 7.28
C ALA A 49 4.58 -7.31 8.33
N SER A 50 5.06 -7.28 9.57
CA SER A 50 4.48 -8.06 10.68
C SER A 50 3.14 -7.49 11.18
N LYS A 51 2.85 -6.22 10.89
CA LYS A 51 1.62 -5.51 11.24
C LYS A 51 1.19 -4.59 10.07
N PRO A 52 -0.08 -4.18 10.00
CA PRO A 52 -0.52 -3.19 9.03
C PRO A 52 0.28 -1.88 9.10
N CYS A 53 0.60 -1.31 7.95
CA CYS A 53 1.19 0.01 7.81
C CYS A 53 0.12 1.08 7.87
N LYS A 54 0.46 2.25 8.42
CA LYS A 54 -0.41 3.43 8.27
C LYS A 54 -0.10 4.10 6.93
N VAL A 55 -1.10 4.19 6.08
CA VAL A 55 -1.03 4.86 4.79
C VAL A 55 -1.75 6.19 4.88
N ILE A 56 -1.13 7.23 4.33
CA ILE A 56 -1.69 8.58 4.27
C ILE A 56 -1.49 9.09 2.86
N VAL A 57 -2.54 9.61 2.23
CA VAL A 57 -2.47 10.29 0.94
C VAL A 57 -2.95 11.72 1.11
N LYS A 58 -2.17 12.67 0.61
CA LYS A 58 -2.54 14.09 0.63
C LYS A 58 -1.83 14.87 -0.47
N GLN A 59 -2.34 16.06 -0.76
CA GLN A 59 -1.70 17.01 -1.64
C GLN A 59 -0.59 17.77 -0.90
N GLU A 60 0.65 17.71 -1.39
CA GLU A 60 1.77 18.51 -0.89
C GLU A 60 2.44 19.26 -2.03
N LEU A 61 2.99 20.44 -1.75
CA LEU A 61 3.89 21.12 -2.69
C LEU A 61 5.23 20.39 -2.69
N VAL A 62 5.58 19.76 -3.80
CA VAL A 62 6.86 19.06 -3.95
C VAL A 62 7.92 20.05 -4.38
N THR A 63 8.88 20.31 -3.49
CA THR A 63 9.96 21.30 -3.68
C THR A 63 11.35 20.66 -3.73
N HIS A 64 11.44 19.33 -3.81
CA HIS A 64 12.72 18.64 -3.81
C HIS A 64 13.52 19.00 -5.07
N PRO A 65 14.77 19.48 -4.99
CA PRO A 65 15.51 19.99 -6.14
C PRO A 65 15.58 19.02 -7.32
N ASP A 66 15.84 17.73 -7.08
CA ASP A 66 15.94 16.75 -8.17
C ASP A 66 14.60 16.52 -8.89
N VAL A 67 13.49 16.54 -8.14
CA VAL A 67 12.15 16.42 -8.71
C VAL A 67 11.77 17.70 -9.45
N VAL A 68 12.05 18.86 -8.86
CA VAL A 68 11.80 20.17 -9.48
C VAL A 68 12.63 20.35 -10.76
N ASN A 69 13.89 19.94 -10.76
CA ASN A 69 14.77 20.02 -11.93
C ASN A 69 14.28 19.09 -13.04
N PHE A 70 13.81 17.89 -12.69
CA PHE A 70 13.22 16.96 -13.65
C PHE A 70 11.93 17.50 -14.26
N LYS A 71 11.06 18.11 -13.45
CA LYS A 71 9.74 18.62 -13.87
C LYS A 71 9.75 20.05 -14.39
N GLY A 72 10.85 20.78 -14.20
CA GLY A 72 11.02 22.19 -14.53
C GLY A 72 10.35 23.19 -13.57
N LYS A 73 9.57 22.73 -12.58
CA LYS A 73 8.92 23.58 -11.56
C LYS A 73 8.51 22.79 -10.33
N ALA A 74 8.30 23.50 -9.22
CA ALA A 74 7.60 22.95 -8.05
C ALA A 74 6.09 22.97 -8.29
N GLU A 75 5.40 21.90 -7.92
CA GLU A 75 3.95 21.79 -8.05
C GLU A 75 3.32 20.97 -6.93
N ARG A 76 2.00 21.10 -6.77
CA ARG A 76 1.24 20.31 -5.81
C ARG A 76 0.94 18.95 -6.42
N GLU A 77 1.34 17.90 -5.71
CA GLU A 77 1.18 16.52 -6.14
C GLU A 77 0.47 15.69 -5.08
N GLN A 78 -0.14 14.60 -5.50
CA GLN A 78 -0.54 13.55 -4.57
C GLN A 78 0.72 12.90 -3.98
N VAL A 79 0.80 12.88 -2.66
CA VAL A 79 1.89 12.28 -1.90
C VAL A 79 1.36 11.16 -1.03
N LEU A 80 1.92 9.98 -1.25
CA LEU A 80 1.72 8.75 -0.50
C LEU A 80 2.77 8.71 0.60
N ILE A 81 2.32 8.58 1.84
CA ILE A 81 3.16 8.42 3.00
C ILE A 81 2.81 7.08 3.64
N ILE A 82 3.82 6.21 3.74
CA ILE A 82 3.71 4.91 4.37
C ILE A 82 4.51 4.96 5.66
N LYS A 83 3.85 4.78 6.80
CA LYS A 83 4.52 4.57 8.08
C LYS A 83 4.59 3.07 8.36
N TRP A 84 5.82 2.56 8.36
CA TRP A 84 6.12 1.15 8.55
C TRP A 84 6.03 0.75 10.04
N PRO A 85 5.78 -0.53 10.37
CA PRO A 85 5.66 -0.97 11.76
C PRO A 85 6.94 -0.86 12.60
N ASP A 86 8.09 -0.78 11.95
CA ASP A 86 9.41 -0.58 12.57
C ASP A 86 9.69 0.90 12.90
N GLY A 87 8.81 1.82 12.49
CA GLY A 87 8.93 3.26 12.72
C GLY A 87 9.45 4.03 11.52
N ASP A 88 9.92 3.35 10.46
CA ASP A 88 10.38 4.02 9.25
C ASP A 88 9.23 4.68 8.48
N THR A 89 9.58 5.64 7.62
CA THR A 89 8.59 6.33 6.77
C THR A 89 9.09 6.45 5.33
N SER A 90 8.30 5.90 4.40
CA SER A 90 8.50 6.11 2.96
C SER A 90 7.52 7.15 2.44
N LYS A 91 8.00 8.01 1.54
CA LYS A 91 7.21 9.03 0.87
C LYS A 91 7.40 8.95 -0.63
N TYR A 92 6.30 8.95 -1.35
CA TYR A 92 6.27 8.95 -2.80
C TYR A 92 5.32 10.02 -3.29
N SER A 93 5.71 10.80 -4.29
CA SER A 93 4.74 11.56 -5.07
C SER A 93 4.49 10.88 -6.41
N TRP A 94 3.34 11.13 -7.01
CA TRP A 94 3.05 10.65 -8.36
C TRP A 94 2.22 11.66 -9.14
N SER A 95 2.37 11.59 -10.46
CA SER A 95 1.54 12.33 -11.42
C SER A 95 0.57 11.41 -12.14
N ASP A 96 -0.28 12.00 -12.96
CA ASP A 96 -1.29 11.33 -13.80
C ASP A 96 -0.69 10.34 -14.83
N SER A 97 0.63 10.30 -15.01
CA SER A 97 1.32 9.31 -15.85
C SER A 97 1.62 7.98 -15.12
N GLY A 98 1.30 7.87 -13.83
CA GLY A 98 1.70 6.75 -12.98
C GLY A 98 3.20 6.72 -12.63
N GLU A 99 4.01 7.64 -13.16
CA GLU A 99 5.40 7.83 -12.74
C GLU A 99 5.44 8.34 -11.29
N MET A 100 6.33 7.76 -10.49
CA MET A 100 6.48 8.09 -9.08
C MET A 100 7.89 8.57 -8.75
N TRP A 101 8.00 9.43 -7.74
CA TRP A 101 9.27 9.92 -7.22
C TRP A 101 9.42 9.54 -5.75
N ASN A 102 10.55 8.96 -5.36
CA ASN A 102 10.82 8.63 -3.96
C ASN A 102 11.36 9.85 -3.22
N LEU A 103 10.47 10.53 -2.50
CA LEU A 103 10.77 11.74 -1.75
C LEU A 103 11.59 11.47 -0.48
N THR A 104 11.55 10.24 0.07
CA THR A 104 12.38 9.86 1.23
C THR A 104 13.83 9.68 0.82
N GLU A 105 14.08 8.93 -0.26
CA GLU A 105 15.42 8.64 -0.76
C GLU A 105 15.98 9.76 -1.65
N LYS A 106 15.18 10.82 -1.91
CA LYS A 106 15.57 11.95 -2.78
C LYS A 106 15.93 11.50 -4.20
N GLN A 107 15.31 10.41 -4.66
CA GLN A 107 15.59 9.82 -5.96
C GLN A 107 14.47 10.16 -6.94
N ALA A 108 14.83 10.82 -8.04
CA ALA A 108 13.91 11.05 -9.15
C ALA A 108 13.91 9.83 -10.10
N GLY A 109 12.71 9.43 -10.56
CA GLY A 109 12.53 8.40 -11.58
C GLY A 109 12.79 6.96 -11.12
N GLY A 110 12.45 6.02 -11.99
CA GLY A 110 12.63 4.58 -11.78
C GLY A 110 11.56 3.90 -10.92
N TYR A 111 10.61 4.67 -10.37
CA TYR A 111 9.45 4.15 -9.66
C TYR A 111 8.18 4.35 -10.48
N HIS A 112 7.30 3.36 -10.49
CA HIS A 112 6.05 3.41 -11.23
C HIS A 112 4.92 2.74 -10.43
N LEU A 113 3.72 3.30 -10.52
CA LEU A 113 2.53 2.65 -10.01
C LEU A 113 2.16 1.49 -10.95
N SER A 114 2.26 0.26 -10.47
CA SER A 114 1.85 -0.93 -11.22
C SER A 114 0.33 -1.05 -11.16
N GLY A 115 -0.27 -1.02 -12.35
CA GLY A 115 -1.70 -1.03 -12.55
C GLY A 115 -2.03 -0.22 -13.80
N ASP A 116 -2.91 -0.75 -14.62
CA ASP A 116 -3.39 -0.01 -15.78
C ASP A 116 -4.42 1.02 -15.27
N GLU A 117 -4.10 2.31 -15.41
CA GLU A 117 -5.01 3.42 -15.08
C GLU A 117 -6.39 3.25 -15.73
N ILE A 118 -6.43 2.52 -16.87
CA ILE A 118 -7.62 2.25 -17.67
C ILE A 118 -8.47 1.13 -17.04
N THR A 119 -7.86 0.06 -16.51
CA THR A 119 -8.62 -1.07 -15.94
C THR A 119 -8.83 -0.98 -14.43
N GLN A 120 -7.99 -0.22 -13.72
CA GLN A 120 -8.08 -0.02 -12.26
C GLN A 120 -8.23 -1.34 -11.52
N ASP A 121 -7.48 -2.36 -11.93
CA ASP A 121 -7.47 -3.64 -11.25
C ASP A 121 -6.69 -3.53 -9.93
N TRP A 122 -7.41 -3.19 -8.88
CA TRP A 122 -6.88 -3.13 -7.51
C TRP A 122 -6.79 -4.50 -6.85
N SER A 123 -7.13 -5.62 -7.52
CA SER A 123 -7.13 -6.96 -6.90
C SER A 123 -5.76 -7.36 -6.32
N ARG A 124 -4.68 -6.78 -6.86
CA ARG A 124 -3.31 -6.97 -6.39
C ARG A 124 -2.87 -5.95 -5.32
N GLY A 125 -3.69 -4.96 -5.03
CA GLY A 125 -3.41 -3.83 -4.15
C GLY A 125 -2.80 -2.64 -4.88
N PHE A 126 -2.37 -1.63 -4.12
CA PHE A 126 -1.53 -0.54 -4.63
C PHE A 126 -0.10 -1.03 -4.69
N VAL A 127 0.45 -1.18 -5.90
CA VAL A 127 1.78 -1.74 -6.12
C VAL A 127 2.69 -0.66 -6.69
N ILE A 128 3.81 -0.39 -6.02
CA ILE A 128 4.89 0.45 -6.57
C ILE A 128 5.97 -0.49 -7.08
N GLU A 129 6.31 -0.37 -8.35
CA GLU A 129 7.45 -1.04 -8.96
C GLU A 129 8.68 -0.13 -8.95
N LYS A 130 9.86 -0.73 -8.86
CA LYS A 130 11.14 -0.10 -9.12
C LYS A 130 11.86 -0.92 -10.18
N GLU A 131 12.19 -0.31 -11.31
CA GLU A 131 12.95 -0.98 -12.40
C GLU A 131 12.31 -2.33 -12.84
N GLY A 132 10.97 -2.37 -12.92
CA GLY A 132 10.21 -3.55 -13.33
C GLY A 132 10.06 -4.66 -12.27
N SER A 133 10.48 -4.40 -11.04
CA SER A 133 10.29 -5.31 -9.90
C SER A 133 9.39 -4.68 -8.84
N GLU A 134 8.52 -5.49 -8.22
CA GLU A 134 7.68 -5.03 -7.12
C GLU A 134 8.55 -4.52 -5.94
N TYR A 135 8.35 -3.26 -5.59
CA TYR A 135 9.09 -2.57 -4.54
C TYR A 135 8.24 -2.37 -3.28
N VAL A 136 6.99 -1.97 -3.45
CA VAL A 136 6.00 -1.83 -2.38
C VAL A 136 4.68 -2.46 -2.83
N ARG A 137 3.98 -3.11 -1.91
CA ARG A 137 2.57 -3.51 -2.10
C ARG A 137 1.76 -3.12 -0.88
N ILE A 138 0.55 -2.61 -1.08
CA ILE A 138 -0.41 -2.23 -0.03
C ILE A 138 -1.78 -2.85 -0.37
N TRP A 139 -2.41 -3.55 0.58
CA TRP A 139 -3.71 -4.23 0.38
C TRP A 139 -4.48 -4.50 1.67
#